data_AF-A0A969EKX2-F1
#
_entry.id   AF-A0A969EKX2-F1
#
_cell.length_a   1.000
_cell.length_b   1.000
_cell.length_c   1.000
_cell.angle_alpha   90.00
_cell.angle_beta   90.00
_cell.angle_gamma   90.00
#
_symmetry.space_group_name_H-M   'P 1'
#
loop_
_entity.id
_entity.type
_entity.pdbx_description
1 polymer ?
#
loop_
_entity_poly.entity_id
_entity_poly.type
_entity_poly.pdbx_seq_one_letter_code
_entity_poly.pdbx_strand_id
1 'polypeptide(L)' 'MTSSFEPRSSYIIRASEIGSFLYCQRAWAYQREGEESANEREMLSGTEMHMQHGRTVLTAGLLRGLAYIFS' A
#
# COMPACT_ATOMS: atom_id res chain seq x y z
N MET A 1 15.44 9.43 -40.53
CA MET A 1 15.63 9.38 -39.06
C MET A 1 14.41 8.73 -38.42
N THR A 2 14.44 7.43 -38.16
CA THR A 2 13.43 6.76 -37.33
C THR A 2 13.83 6.94 -35.87
N SER A 3 13.09 7.76 -35.13
CA SER A 3 13.22 7.84 -33.67
C SER A 3 12.77 6.52 -33.09
N SER A 4 13.72 5.74 -32.57
CA SER A 4 13.46 4.50 -31.85
C SER A 4 12.59 4.82 -30.63
N PHE A 5 11.33 4.43 -30.67
CA PHE A 5 10.46 4.43 -29.50
C PHE A 5 10.95 3.33 -28.57
N GLU A 6 11.91 3.66 -27.70
CA GLU A 6 12.24 2.82 -26.56
C GLU A 6 11.04 2.83 -25.61
N PRO A 7 10.44 1.67 -25.28
CA PRO A 7 9.34 1.64 -24.34
C PRO A 7 9.86 2.16 -23.01
N ARG A 8 9.28 3.27 -22.53
CA ARG A 8 9.52 3.74 -21.16
C ARG A 8 9.28 2.56 -20.22
N SER A 9 10.23 2.30 -19.32
CA SER A 9 10.12 1.32 -18.25
C SER A 9 8.68 1.25 -17.74
N SER A 10 8.04 0.08 -17.84
CA SER A 10 6.67 -0.11 -17.42
C SER A 10 6.64 -0.12 -15.89
N TYR A 11 6.51 1.07 -15.31
CA TYR A 11 6.41 1.24 -13.88
C TYR A 11 5.03 0.77 -13.40
N ILE A 12 5.01 -0.21 -12.48
CA ILE A 12 3.78 -0.67 -11.84
C ILE A 12 3.41 0.32 -10.75
N ILE A 13 2.28 1.01 -10.94
CA ILE A 13 1.69 1.91 -9.95
C ILE A 13 0.99 1.05 -8.89
N ARG A 14 1.32 1.23 -7.62
CA ARG A 14 0.57 0.61 -6.51
C ARG A 14 -0.75 1.36 -6.31
N ALA A 15 -1.80 0.63 -5.90
CA ALA A 15 -3.08 1.25 -5.57
C ALA A 15 -2.94 2.36 -4.50
N SER A 16 -2.03 2.20 -3.54
CA SER A 16 -1.76 3.20 -2.51
C SER A 16 -1.16 4.51 -3.04
N GLU A 17 -0.50 4.48 -4.21
CA GLU A 17 0.08 5.69 -4.82
C GLU A 17 -0.98 6.59 -5.47
N ILE A 18 -2.13 6.04 -5.85
CA ILE A 18 -3.21 6.80 -6.51
C ILE A 18 -3.69 7.92 -5.57
N GLY A 19 -3.85 7.61 -4.29
CA GLY A 19 -4.22 8.61 -3.27
C GLY A 19 -3.17 9.71 -3.14
N SER A 20 -1.88 9.35 -3.05
CA SER A 20 -0.78 10.33 -2.99
C SER A 20 -0.74 11.23 -4.22
N PHE A 21 -0.93 10.65 -5.42
CA PHE A 21 -0.94 11.41 -6.67
C PHE A 21 -2.10 12.41 -6.74
N LEU A 22 -3.31 11.96 -6.40
CA LEU A 22 -4.51 12.80 -6.38
C LEU A 22 -4.42 13.93 -5.35
N TYR A 23 -3.80 13.66 -4.19
CA TYR A 23 -3.56 14.67 -3.16
C TYR A 23 -2.48 15.68 -3.57
N CYS A 24 -1.30 15.20 -3.97
CA CYS A 24 -0.19 16.05 -4.40
C CYS A 24 0.79 15.31 -5.33
N GLN A 25 0.75 15.67 -6.61
CA GLN A 25 1.63 15.08 -7.65
C GLN A 25 3.12 15.29 -7.34
N ARG A 26 3.50 16.43 -6.77
CA ARG A 26 4.89 16.72 -6.39
C ARG A 26 5.37 15.80 -5.26
N ALA A 27 4.58 15.64 -4.21
CA ALA A 27 4.92 14.74 -3.11
C ALA A 27 4.99 13.28 -3.59
N TRP A 28 4.09 12.87 -4.48
CA TRP A 28 4.15 11.56 -5.13
C TRP A 28 5.42 11.38 -5.96
N ALA A 29 5.88 12.41 -6.68
CA ALA A 29 7.15 12.36 -7.42
C ALA A 29 8.35 12.17 -6.47
N TYR A 30 8.42 12.91 -5.36
CA TYR A 30 9.45 12.74 -4.34
C TYR A 30 9.44 11.33 -3.71
N GLN A 31 8.26 10.80 -3.39
CA GLN A 31 8.13 9.42 -2.91
C GLN A 31 8.67 8.39 -3.91
N ARG A 32 8.58 8.67 -5.22
CA ARG A 32 9.14 7.81 -6.28
C ARG A 32 10.65 7.95 -6.45
N GLU A 33 11.21 9.09 -6.06
CA GLU A 33 12.66 9.33 -6.00
C GLU A 33 13.29 8.73 -4.73
N GLY A 34 12.46 8.27 -3.78
CA GLY A 34 12.90 7.64 -2.54
C GLY A 34 12.96 8.62 -1.36
N GLU A 35 12.43 9.82 -1.50
CA GLU A 35 12.34 10.79 -0.41
C GLU A 35 11.37 10.32 0.68
N GLU A 36 11.82 10.40 1.92
CA GLU A 36 11.04 10.00 3.08
C GLU A 36 9.92 11.01 3.37
N SER A 37 8.80 10.49 3.85
CA SER A 37 7.67 11.34 4.25
C SER A 37 7.98 12.00 5.59
N ALA A 38 7.75 13.31 5.72
CA ALA A 38 7.80 13.96 7.04
C ALA A 38 6.78 13.37 8.04
N ASN A 39 5.80 12.58 7.58
CA ASN A 39 4.76 11.98 8.41
C ASN A 39 5.06 10.53 8.87
N GLU A 40 6.33 10.14 9.03
CA GLU A 40 6.69 8.75 9.38
C GLU A 40 6.03 8.24 10.66
N ARG A 41 5.93 9.10 11.69
CA ARG A 41 5.33 8.73 12.97
C ARG A 41 3.89 8.25 12.83
N GLU A 42 3.09 8.94 12.03
CA GLU A 42 1.70 8.55 11.80
C GLU A 42 1.60 7.33 10.89
N MET A 43 2.48 7.19 9.89
CA MET A 43 2.54 5.98 9.06
C MET A 43 2.89 4.72 9.88
N LEU A 44 3.84 4.83 10.80
CA LEU A 44 4.21 3.74 11.71
C LEU A 44 3.05 3.40 12.65
N SER A 45 2.40 4.41 13.23
CA SER A 45 1.21 4.22 14.07
C SER A 45 0.07 3.54 13.29
N GLY A 46 -0.18 3.94 12.04
CA GLY A 46 -1.17 3.32 11.18
C GLY A 46 -0.83 1.87 10.85
N THR A 47 0.46 1.58 10.59
CA THR A 47 0.94 0.22 10.32
C THR A 47 0.74 -0.70 11.52
N GLU A 48 1.09 -0.24 12.72
CA GLU A 48 0.88 -0.96 13.99
C GLU A 48 -0.62 -1.29 14.17
N MET A 49 -1.50 -0.31 13.96
CA MET A 49 -2.94 -0.50 14.05
C MET A 49 -3.46 -1.53 13.04
N HIS A 50 -3.00 -1.45 11.78
CA HIS A 50 -3.37 -2.43 10.75
C HIS A 50 -2.91 -3.84 11.07
N MET A 51 -1.72 -4.01 11.67
CA MET A 51 -1.21 -5.31 12.10
C MET A 51 -2.08 -5.91 13.22
N GLN A 52 -2.43 -5.10 14.22
CA GLN A 52 -3.32 -5.52 15.31
C GLN A 52 -4.72 -5.92 14.79
N HIS A 53 -5.28 -5.12 13.89
CA HIS A 53 -6.55 -5.43 13.24
C HIS A 53 -6.48 -6.73 12.43
N GLY A 54 -5.42 -6.91 11.63
CA GLY A 54 -5.20 -8.11 10.82
C GLY A 54 -5.18 -9.39 11.67
N ARG A 55 -4.51 -9.37 12.83
CA ARG A 55 -4.53 -10.49 13.78
C ARG A 55 -5.95 -10.82 14.25
N THR A 56 -6.76 -9.82 14.53
CA THR A 56 -8.16 -9.98 14.96
C THR A 56 -9.04 -10.57 13.85
N VAL A 57 -8.84 -10.13 12.60
CA VAL A 57 -9.56 -10.68 11.44
C VAL A 57 -9.20 -12.15 11.23
N LEU A 58 -7.91 -12.50 11.33
CA LEU A 58 -7.45 -13.88 11.21
C LEU A 58 -8.05 -14.79 12.28
N THR A 59 -8.01 -14.38 13.55
CA THR A 59 -8.60 -15.18 14.65
C THR A 59 -10.10 -15.35 14.46
N ALA A 60 -10.82 -14.29 14.08
CA ALA A 60 -12.25 -14.37 13.79
C ALA A 60 -12.55 -15.33 12.62
N GLY A 61 -11.74 -15.31 11.56
CA GLY A 61 -11.86 -16.24 10.44
C GLY A 61 -11.65 -17.70 10.86
N LEU A 62 -10.64 -17.98 11.67
CA LEU A 62 -10.36 -19.32 12.19
C LEU A 62 -11.50 -19.84 13.07
N LEU A 63 -11.98 -19.04 14.02
CA LEU A 63 -13.09 -19.41 14.90
C LEU A 63 -14.37 -19.70 14.10
N ARG A 64 -14.66 -18.88 13.08
CA ARG A 64 -15.77 -19.13 12.15
C ARG A 64 -15.61 -20.44 11.39
N GLY A 65 -14.40 -20.73 10.88
CA GLY A 65 -14.09 -21.99 10.21
C GLY A 65 -14.31 -23.20 11.10
N LEU A 66 -13.82 -23.15 12.35
CA LEU A 66 -14.05 -24.22 13.34
C LEU A 66 -15.54 -24.39 13.63
N ALA A 67 -16.29 -23.31 13.79
CA ALA A 67 -17.73 -23.38 13.99
C ALA A 67 -18.42 -24.13 12.85
N TYR A 68 -18.07 -23.89 11.59
CA TYR A 68 -18.63 -24.64 10.47
C TYR A 68 -18.26 -26.13 10.46
N ILE A 69 -17.04 -26.49 10.91
CA ILE A 69 -16.59 -27.88 10.96
C ILE A 69 -17.29 -28.67 12.07
N PHE A 70 -17.59 -28.01 13.18
CA PHE A 70 -18.22 -28.63 14.36
C PHE A 70 -19.73 -28.37 14.47
N SER A 71 -20.34 -27.73 13.45
CA SER A 71 -21.78 -27.48 13.38
C SER A 71 -22.54 -28.57 12.65
#